data_AF-W1X8F7-F1
#
_entry.id   AF-W1X8F7-F1
#
_cell.length_a   1.000
_cell.length_b   1.000
_cell.length_c   1.000
_cell.angle_alpha   90.00
_cell.angle_beta   90.00
_cell.angle_gamma   90.00
#
_symmetry.space_group_name_H-M   'P 1'
#
loop_
_entity.id
_entity.type
_entity.pdbx_description
1 polymer ?
#
loop_
_entity_poly.entity_id
_entity_poly.type
_entity_poly.pdbx_seq_one_letter_code
_entity_poly.pdbx_strand_id
1 'polypeptide(L)'
;IIPNDYAGNMGYLIFLQPVTSEKFERKPIYWILSEVAKRLGPDVYQKFTEGRTQEQWLQHLYAKMLAKDPALPSYDELKKMGIYKRKDPNGHFVAYKAFRDDPEANPLKTPSGKIEIYSSKLAEIARTWELEKDEVISPLPVYASTFEGWDSPERSTFPLQLFGFHYKSRTHST
;
A
#
# COMPACT_ATOMS: atom_id res chain seq x y z
N ILE A 1 -15.15 4.52 -4.92
CA ILE A 1 -13.89 4.83 -5.66
C ILE A 1 -12.90 5.39 -4.67
N ILE A 2 -11.67 4.89 -4.68
CA ILE A 2 -10.62 5.35 -3.75
C ILE A 2 -10.17 6.75 -4.21
N PRO A 3 -10.17 7.75 -3.33
CA PRO A 3 -9.55 9.05 -3.63
C PRO A 3 -8.08 8.82 -3.99
N ASN A 4 -7.52 9.64 -4.87
CA ASN A 4 -6.07 9.63 -5.05
C ASN A 4 -5.41 10.00 -3.70
N ASP A 5 -4.55 9.13 -3.16
CA ASP A 5 -3.89 9.26 -1.85
C ASP A 5 -3.01 10.53 -1.70
N TYR A 6 -2.89 11.33 -2.76
CA TYR A 6 -2.02 12.50 -2.86
C TYR A 6 -2.77 13.84 -2.88
N ALA A 7 -3.74 14.03 -1.96
CA ALA A 7 -4.40 15.32 -1.68
C ALA A 7 -5.43 15.84 -2.71
N GLY A 8 -5.99 14.96 -3.55
CA GLY A 8 -7.07 15.31 -4.49
C GLY A 8 -8.45 14.84 -4.00
N ASN A 9 -9.49 15.65 -4.21
CA ASN A 9 -10.89 15.24 -3.99
C ASN A 9 -11.49 14.50 -5.21
N MET A 10 -10.65 13.98 -6.11
CA MET A 10 -11.08 13.25 -7.31
C MET A 10 -10.58 11.81 -7.21
N GLY A 11 -11.51 10.87 -7.16
CA GLY A 11 -11.24 9.46 -7.36
C GLY A 11 -11.40 9.08 -8.84
N TYR A 12 -10.70 8.02 -9.26
CA TYR A 12 -10.86 7.46 -10.59
C TYR A 12 -10.78 5.94 -10.58
N LEU A 13 -11.39 5.32 -11.60
CA LEU A 13 -11.28 3.91 -11.92
C LEU A 13 -10.83 3.81 -13.38
N ILE A 14 -9.76 3.06 -13.63
CA ILE A 14 -9.21 2.85 -14.97
C ILE A 14 -9.43 1.41 -15.37
N PHE A 15 -10.06 1.20 -16.52
CA PHE A 15 -10.18 -0.09 -17.17
C PHE A 15 -8.97 -0.30 -18.09
N LEU A 16 -8.04 -1.15 -17.67
CA LEU A 16 -6.84 -1.45 -18.46
C LEU A 16 -7.17 -2.47 -19.56
N GLN A 17 -6.80 -2.13 -20.79
CA GLN A 17 -6.89 -3.02 -21.95
C GLN A 17 -5.50 -3.24 -22.56
N PRO A 18 -5.23 -4.41 -23.17
CA PRO A 18 -3.99 -4.63 -23.88
C PRO A 18 -3.79 -3.59 -24.98
N VAL A 19 -2.70 -2.84 -24.91
CA VAL A 19 -2.32 -1.86 -25.95
C VAL A 19 -1.67 -2.57 -27.15
N THR A 20 -1.01 -3.70 -26.90
CA THR A 20 -0.39 -4.55 -27.93
C THR A 20 -0.65 -6.02 -27.60
N SER A 21 -0.40 -6.90 -28.57
CA SER A 21 -0.31 -8.34 -28.33
C SER A 21 0.89 -8.68 -27.44
N GLU A 22 0.90 -9.92 -26.94
CA GLU A 22 2.04 -10.49 -26.25
C GLU A 22 3.28 -10.52 -27.17
N LYS A 23 4.42 -10.07 -26.64
CA LYS A 23 5.70 -10.14 -27.34
C LYS A 23 6.34 -11.49 -27.04
N PHE A 24 6.83 -12.17 -28.08
CA PHE A 24 7.48 -13.49 -27.99
C PHE A 24 6.55 -14.51 -27.30
N GLU A 25 7.10 -15.32 -26.40
CA GLU A 25 6.35 -16.34 -25.66
C GLU A 25 5.82 -15.85 -24.31
N ARG A 26 5.87 -14.54 -24.04
CA ARG A 26 5.45 -13.98 -22.75
C ARG A 26 3.99 -14.30 -22.48
N LYS A 27 3.69 -14.81 -21.28
CA LYS A 27 2.32 -15.07 -20.81
C LYS A 27 1.98 -14.20 -19.59
N PRO A 28 0.70 -13.82 -19.41
CA PRO A 28 0.25 -13.14 -18.18
C PRO A 28 0.49 -14.00 -16.94
N ILE A 29 0.73 -13.36 -15.79
CA ILE A 29 1.01 -14.06 -14.54
C ILE A 29 -0.11 -15.03 -14.13
N TYR A 30 -1.38 -14.68 -14.37
CA TYR A 30 -2.51 -15.56 -14.08
C TYR A 30 -2.44 -16.86 -14.91
N TRP A 31 -2.08 -16.75 -16.20
CA TRP A 31 -1.90 -17.91 -17.06
C TRP A 31 -0.76 -18.79 -16.55
N ILE A 32 0.39 -18.19 -16.22
CA ILE A 32 1.58 -18.90 -15.73
C ILE A 32 1.22 -19.68 -14.45
N LEU A 33 0.59 -19.03 -13.48
CA LEU A 33 0.23 -19.65 -12.21
C LEU A 33 -0.89 -20.70 -12.38
N SER A 34 -1.83 -20.50 -13.31
CA SER A 34 -2.84 -21.50 -13.65
C SER A 34 -2.21 -22.78 -14.21
N GLU A 35 -1.21 -22.64 -15.09
CA GLU A 35 -0.50 -23.78 -15.67
C GLU A 35 0.39 -24.52 -14.66
N VAL A 36 0.97 -23.80 -13.70
CA VAL A 36 1.64 -24.41 -12.54
C VAL A 36 0.63 -25.18 -11.70
N ALA A 37 -0.50 -24.57 -11.34
CA ALA A 37 -1.55 -25.21 -10.54
C ALA A 37 -2.09 -26.48 -11.23
N LYS A 38 -2.23 -26.46 -12.56
CA LYS A 38 -2.64 -27.62 -13.36
C LYS A 38 -1.70 -28.81 -13.22
N ARG A 39 -0.38 -28.55 -13.17
CA ARG A 39 0.65 -29.59 -13.00
C ARG A 39 0.73 -30.13 -11.57
N LEU A 40 0.31 -29.34 -10.59
CA LEU A 40 0.20 -29.77 -9.18
C LEU A 40 -1.04 -30.63 -8.91
N GLY A 41 -2.01 -30.65 -9.82
CA GLY A 41 -3.16 -31.56 -9.80
C GLY A 41 -4.51 -30.86 -10.00
N PRO A 42 -5.57 -31.62 -10.35
CA PRO A 42 -6.88 -31.06 -10.67
C PRO A 42 -7.53 -30.31 -9.51
N ASP A 43 -7.37 -30.80 -8.28
CA ASP A 43 -7.91 -30.13 -7.09
C ASP A 43 -7.25 -28.77 -6.82
N VAL A 44 -5.93 -28.67 -7.05
CA VAL A 44 -5.17 -27.43 -6.89
C VAL A 44 -5.57 -26.44 -7.98
N TYR A 45 -5.66 -26.90 -9.23
CA TYR A 45 -6.14 -26.09 -10.34
C TYR A 45 -7.54 -25.53 -10.11
N GLN A 46 -8.46 -26.36 -9.63
CA GLN A 46 -9.82 -25.92 -9.36
C GLN A 46 -9.87 -24.92 -8.20
N LYS A 47 -9.11 -25.15 -7.11
CA LYS A 47 -9.03 -24.19 -6.00
C LYS A 47 -8.39 -22.86 -6.41
N PHE A 48 -7.39 -22.89 -7.29
CA PHE A 48 -6.71 -21.68 -7.75
C PHE A 48 -7.57 -20.87 -8.74
N THR A 49 -8.12 -21.53 -9.75
CA THR A 49 -8.87 -20.85 -10.82
C THR A 49 -10.32 -20.57 -10.47
N GLU A 50 -10.89 -21.37 -9.55
CA GLU A 50 -12.34 -21.48 -9.31
C GLU A 50 -13.16 -21.66 -10.60
N GLY A 51 -12.57 -22.29 -11.62
CA GLY A 51 -13.18 -22.43 -12.94
C GLY A 51 -13.31 -21.12 -13.73
N ARG A 52 -12.68 -20.02 -13.30
CA ARG A 52 -12.72 -18.71 -13.98
C ARG A 52 -11.46 -18.46 -14.81
N THR A 53 -11.64 -17.82 -15.96
CA THR A 53 -10.56 -17.18 -16.71
C THR A 53 -10.16 -15.85 -16.06
N GLN A 54 -9.05 -15.25 -16.48
CA GLN A 54 -8.64 -13.92 -16.02
C GLN A 54 -9.72 -12.85 -16.30
N GLU A 55 -10.40 -12.92 -17.46
CA GLU A 55 -11.48 -11.98 -17.80
C GLU A 55 -12.72 -12.19 -16.91
N GLN A 56 -13.09 -13.44 -16.64
CA GLN A 56 -14.20 -13.75 -15.73
C GLN A 56 -13.90 -13.33 -14.29
N TRP A 57 -12.63 -13.39 -13.86
CA TRP A 57 -12.22 -12.80 -12.59
C TRP A 57 -12.43 -11.29 -12.56
N LEU A 58 -12.07 -10.58 -13.63
CA LEU A 58 -12.29 -9.14 -13.72
C LEU A 58 -13.79 -8.79 -13.64
N GLN A 59 -14.64 -9.52 -14.38
CA GLN A 59 -16.10 -9.36 -14.34
C GLN A 59 -16.67 -9.63 -12.94
N HIS A 60 -16.25 -10.72 -12.29
CA HIS A 60 -16.70 -11.10 -10.95
C HIS A 60 -16.31 -10.06 -9.89
N LEU A 61 -15.07 -9.59 -9.91
CA LEU A 61 -14.60 -8.55 -9.00
C LEU A 61 -15.30 -7.22 -9.26
N TYR A 62 -15.55 -6.88 -10.52
CA TYR A 62 -16.31 -5.69 -10.87
C TYR A 62 -17.76 -5.77 -10.40
N ALA A 63 -18.43 -6.90 -10.59
CA ALA A 63 -19.80 -7.12 -10.10
C ALA A 63 -19.89 -6.93 -8.58
N LYS A 64 -18.90 -7.43 -7.81
CA LYS A 64 -18.79 -7.17 -6.36
C LYS A 64 -18.59 -5.69 -6.03
N MET A 65 -17.88 -4.95 -6.87
CA MET A 65 -17.70 -3.50 -6.71
C MET A 65 -19.01 -2.74 -6.99
N LEU A 66 -19.68 -3.07 -8.10
CA LEU A 66 -20.98 -2.50 -8.50
C LEU A 66 -22.07 -2.75 -7.46
N ALA A 67 -22.10 -3.95 -6.85
CA ALA A 67 -23.03 -4.26 -5.77
C ALA A 67 -22.81 -3.38 -4.52
N LYS A 68 -21.59 -2.91 -4.27
CA LYS A 68 -21.26 -2.00 -3.16
C LYS A 68 -21.49 -0.52 -3.52
N ASP A 69 -21.45 -0.18 -4.80
CA ASP A 69 -21.58 1.18 -5.31
C ASP A 69 -22.39 1.18 -6.62
N PRO A 70 -23.73 1.20 -6.53
CA PRO A 70 -24.62 1.11 -7.70
C PRO A 70 -24.53 2.32 -8.65
N ALA A 71 -23.84 3.39 -8.26
CA ALA A 71 -23.60 4.55 -9.10
C ALA A 71 -22.45 4.36 -10.11
N LEU A 72 -21.72 3.24 -10.02
CA LEU A 72 -20.74 2.87 -11.02
C LEU A 72 -21.43 2.49 -12.35
N PRO A 73 -20.77 2.74 -13.50
CA PRO A 73 -21.28 2.30 -14.79
C PRO A 73 -21.36 0.75 -14.85
N SER A 74 -22.10 0.21 -15.81
CA SER A 74 -21.99 -1.23 -16.10
C SER A 74 -20.57 -1.60 -16.55
N TYR A 75 -20.25 -2.90 -16.56
CA TYR A 75 -18.93 -3.38 -16.98
C TYR A 75 -18.58 -2.96 -18.40
N ASP A 76 -19.53 -3.10 -19.33
CA ASP A 76 -19.32 -2.77 -20.74
C ASP A 76 -19.23 -1.26 -20.97
N GLU A 77 -20.00 -0.46 -20.23
CA GLU A 77 -19.87 1.00 -20.25
C GLU A 77 -18.51 1.43 -19.72
N LEU A 78 -18.06 0.89 -18.58
CA LEU A 78 -16.74 1.20 -18.04
C LEU A 78 -15.63 0.84 -19.03
N LYS A 79 -15.71 -0.36 -19.62
CA LYS A 79 -14.76 -0.84 -20.63
C LYS A 79 -14.71 0.10 -21.83
N LYS A 80 -15.85 0.60 -22.31
CA LYS A 80 -15.94 1.57 -23.40
C LYS A 80 -15.39 2.95 -23.02
N MET A 81 -15.65 3.41 -21.79
CA MET A 81 -15.18 4.70 -21.28
C MET A 81 -13.66 4.72 -21.05
N GLY A 82 -13.08 3.59 -20.64
CA GLY A 82 -11.67 3.45 -20.25
C GLY A 82 -11.35 4.07 -18.90
N ILE A 83 -11.84 5.28 -18.60
CA ILE A 83 -11.63 5.97 -17.32
C ILE A 83 -12.95 6.55 -16.81
N TYR A 84 -13.34 6.15 -15.60
CA TYR A 84 -14.42 6.76 -14.84
C TYR A 84 -13.84 7.64 -13.73
N LYS A 85 -14.36 8.86 -13.56
CA LYS A 85 -13.89 9.83 -12.55
C LYS A 85 -15.07 10.28 -11.70
N ARG A 86 -14.85 10.45 -10.40
CA ARG A 86 -15.85 10.97 -9.47
C ARG A 86 -15.22 11.88 -8.43
N LYS A 87 -15.79 13.06 -8.24
CA LYS A 87 -15.41 13.96 -7.14
C LYS A 87 -16.02 13.46 -5.84
N ASP A 88 -15.30 13.64 -4.74
CA ASP A 88 -15.85 13.43 -3.40
C ASP A 88 -16.97 14.46 -3.17
N PRO A 89 -18.22 14.02 -2.92
CA PRO A 89 -19.31 14.94 -2.63
C PRO A 89 -19.10 15.73 -1.34
N ASN A 90 -18.28 15.24 -0.40
CA ASN A 90 -17.97 15.91 0.86
C ASN A 90 -16.83 16.94 0.74
N GLY A 91 -16.26 17.10 -0.47
CA GLY A 91 -15.21 18.09 -0.72
C GLY A 91 -13.84 17.68 -0.20
N HIS A 92 -13.07 18.64 0.31
CA HIS A 92 -11.71 18.40 0.78
C HIS A 92 -11.70 17.82 2.19
N PHE A 93 -10.98 16.71 2.35
CA PHE A 93 -10.74 16.11 3.66
C PHE A 93 -9.59 16.83 4.38
N VAL A 94 -9.83 17.28 5.61
CA VAL A 94 -8.80 17.86 6.49
C VAL A 94 -8.40 16.82 7.52
N ALA A 95 -7.18 16.29 7.38
CA ALA A 95 -6.65 15.28 8.29
C ALA A 95 -6.66 15.78 9.74
N TYR A 96 -7.03 14.89 10.67
CA TYR A 96 -7.10 15.13 12.13
C TYR A 96 -8.05 16.26 12.59
N LYS A 97 -8.88 16.84 11.71
CA LYS A 97 -9.82 17.89 12.11
C LYS A 97 -10.76 17.45 13.24
N ALA A 98 -11.38 16.27 13.11
CA ALA A 98 -12.31 15.76 14.11
C ALA A 98 -11.64 15.55 15.48
N PHE A 99 -10.43 14.98 15.52
CA PHE A 99 -9.64 14.84 16.76
C PHE A 99 -9.28 16.20 17.36
N ARG A 100 -8.96 17.20 16.51
CA ARG A 100 -8.65 18.56 16.97
C ARG A 100 -9.89 19.27 17.53
N ASP A 101 -11.04 19.10 16.90
CA ASP A 101 -12.30 19.73 17.32
C ASP A 101 -12.82 19.09 18.62
N ASP A 102 -12.78 17.76 18.71
CA ASP A 102 -13.22 16.99 19.89
C ASP A 102 -12.42 15.67 20.02
N PRO A 103 -11.34 15.66 20.82
CA PRO A 103 -10.48 14.49 20.99
C PRO A 103 -11.10 13.38 21.85
N GLU A 104 -12.12 13.69 22.67
CA GLU A 104 -12.78 12.68 23.51
C GLU A 104 -13.77 11.87 22.67
N ALA A 105 -14.52 12.53 21.78
CA ALA A 105 -15.42 11.87 20.84
C ALA A 105 -14.67 11.19 19.69
N ASN A 106 -13.47 11.68 19.32
CA ASN A 106 -12.69 11.18 18.17
C ASN A 106 -11.27 10.77 18.56
N PRO A 107 -11.07 9.84 19.51
CA PRO A 107 -9.75 9.49 20.01
C PRO A 107 -8.86 8.84 18.95
N LEU A 108 -7.54 9.03 19.08
CA LEU A 108 -6.56 8.30 18.28
C LEU A 108 -6.51 6.82 18.68
N LYS A 109 -5.91 5.98 17.84
CA LYS A 109 -5.76 4.53 18.07
C LYS A 109 -4.63 4.19 19.07
N THR A 110 -4.24 5.12 19.92
CA THR A 110 -3.23 4.92 20.97
C THR A 110 -3.91 4.45 22.26
N PRO A 111 -3.17 3.83 23.20
CA PRO A 111 -3.72 3.43 24.50
C PRO A 111 -4.43 4.57 25.25
N SER A 112 -3.90 5.78 25.18
CA SER A 112 -4.49 6.97 25.83
C SER A 112 -5.58 7.68 24.99
N GLY A 113 -5.78 7.30 23.74
CA GLY A 113 -6.61 8.06 22.79
C GLY A 113 -5.99 9.38 22.32
N LYS A 114 -4.77 9.72 22.74
CA LYS A 114 -4.09 10.99 22.45
C LYS A 114 -2.77 10.78 21.71
N ILE A 115 -2.15 11.88 21.27
CA ILE A 115 -0.75 11.86 20.83
C ILE A 115 0.12 11.59 22.06
N GLU A 116 0.80 10.45 22.06
CA GLU A 116 1.64 10.02 23.18
C GLU A 116 3.08 10.51 23.00
N ILE A 117 3.46 11.53 23.75
CA ILE A 117 4.87 11.99 23.82
C ILE A 117 5.73 10.91 24.48
N TYR A 118 5.21 10.27 25.53
CA TYR A 118 5.77 9.07 26.14
C TYR A 118 4.90 7.87 25.78
N SER A 119 5.46 6.83 25.15
CA SER A 119 4.73 5.61 24.80
C SER A 119 5.00 4.49 25.80
N SER A 120 3.97 4.10 26.56
CA SER A 120 4.04 2.95 27.48
C SER A 120 4.33 1.63 26.75
N LYS A 121 3.80 1.49 25.52
CA LYS A 121 4.07 0.32 24.67
C LYS A 121 5.55 0.24 24.25
N LEU A 122 6.16 1.37 23.87
CA LEU A 122 7.59 1.39 23.57
C LEU A 122 8.43 1.18 24.82
N ALA A 123 7.99 1.64 26.00
CA ALA A 123 8.66 1.37 27.26
C ALA A 123 8.68 -0.13 27.59
N GLU A 124 7.58 -0.83 27.34
CA GLU A 124 7.51 -2.29 27.51
C GLU A 124 8.45 -3.01 26.54
N ILE A 125 8.45 -2.63 25.26
CA ILE A 125 9.34 -3.18 24.24
C ILE A 125 10.80 -2.97 24.66
N ALA A 126 11.19 -1.75 25.00
CA ALA A 126 12.55 -1.42 25.43
C ALA A 126 13.00 -2.20 26.68
N ARG A 127 12.07 -2.60 27.55
CA ARG A 127 12.35 -3.39 28.76
C ARG A 127 12.46 -4.88 28.49
N THR A 128 11.73 -5.40 27.49
CA THR A 128 11.49 -6.84 27.32
C THR A 128 12.21 -7.45 26.13
N TRP A 129 12.56 -6.63 25.13
CA TRP A 129 13.30 -7.10 23.97
C TRP A 129 14.80 -7.11 24.28
N GLU A 130 15.47 -8.13 23.80
CA GLU A 130 16.92 -8.14 23.68
C GLU A 130 17.28 -7.35 22.41
N LEU A 131 18.04 -6.27 22.60
CA LEU A 131 18.45 -5.36 21.54
C LEU A 131 19.96 -5.41 21.38
N GLU A 132 20.44 -5.31 20.14
CA GLU A 132 21.87 -5.16 19.88
C GLU A 132 22.38 -3.82 20.41
N LYS A 133 23.70 -3.71 20.60
CA LYS A 133 24.33 -2.53 21.24
C LYS A 133 24.01 -1.21 20.52
N ASP A 134 23.82 -1.27 19.20
CA ASP A 134 23.54 -0.15 18.31
C ASP A 134 22.04 0.02 17.99
N GLU A 135 21.17 -0.77 18.62
CA GLU A 135 19.72 -0.65 18.52
C GLU A 135 19.15 0.13 19.71
N VAL A 136 18.32 1.14 19.41
CA VAL A 136 17.69 1.97 20.44
C VAL A 136 16.19 2.03 20.22
N ILE A 137 15.43 1.51 21.19
CA ILE A 137 14.00 1.74 21.32
C ILE A 137 13.77 2.55 22.59
N SER A 138 13.19 3.74 22.45
CA SER A 138 12.92 4.65 23.57
C SER A 138 11.43 5.01 23.62
N PRO A 139 10.83 5.08 24.82
CA PRO A 139 9.47 5.58 24.97
C PRO A 139 9.34 7.08 24.72
N LEU A 140 10.47 7.81 24.68
CA LEU A 140 10.56 9.24 24.38
C LEU A 140 11.38 9.47 23.11
N PRO A 141 11.14 10.57 22.38
CA PRO A 141 12.07 11.03 21.35
C PRO A 141 13.44 11.31 21.97
N VAL A 142 14.47 10.64 21.47
CA VAL A 142 15.86 10.80 21.91
C VAL A 142 16.76 10.86 20.68
N TYR A 143 17.94 11.46 20.84
CA TYR A 143 19.01 11.25 19.89
C TYR A 143 19.60 9.85 20.09
N ALA A 144 19.60 9.04 19.03
CA ALA A 144 20.22 7.73 19.01
C ALA A 144 21.27 7.72 17.88
N SER A 145 22.52 7.44 18.24
CA SER A 145 23.59 7.20 17.27
C SER A 145 23.37 5.85 16.57
N THR A 146 23.85 5.73 15.33
CA THR A 146 23.74 4.51 14.50
C THR A 146 25.12 4.04 14.04
N PHE A 147 25.25 2.77 13.67
CA PHE A 147 26.52 2.09 13.35
C PHE A 147 27.37 2.71 12.22
N GLU A 148 26.78 3.55 11.35
CA GLU A 148 27.47 4.34 10.32
C GLU A 148 26.99 5.81 10.36
N GLY A 149 26.68 6.28 11.57
CA GLY A 149 26.18 7.61 11.84
C GLY A 149 27.23 8.70 11.75
N TRP A 150 26.83 9.92 12.08
CA TRP A 150 27.71 11.08 12.08
C TRP A 150 28.90 10.92 13.05
N ASP A 151 28.76 10.20 14.15
CA ASP A 151 29.78 10.00 15.18
C ASP A 151 30.51 8.65 15.06
N SER A 152 30.33 7.93 13.94
CA SER A 152 31.03 6.66 13.68
C SER A 152 32.56 6.87 13.56
N PRO A 153 33.39 6.05 14.24
CA PRO A 153 34.85 6.07 14.12
C PRO A 153 35.36 5.84 12.69
N GLU A 154 34.63 5.06 11.90
CA GLU A 154 34.95 4.67 10.53
C GLU A 154 35.02 5.89 9.61
N ARG A 155 34.40 7.02 9.97
CA ARG A 155 34.51 8.30 9.25
C ARG A 155 35.95 8.80 9.10
N SER A 156 36.85 8.39 9.99
CA SER A 156 38.30 8.67 9.87
C SER A 156 38.91 8.04 8.61
N THR A 157 38.33 6.93 8.14
CA THR A 157 38.74 6.18 6.94
C THR A 157 37.80 6.45 5.77
N PHE A 158 36.49 6.54 6.02
CA PHE A 158 35.44 6.78 5.03
C PHE A 158 34.71 8.11 5.33
N PRO A 159 35.30 9.27 4.96
CA PRO A 159 34.81 10.58 5.40
C PRO A 159 33.52 11.05 4.69
N LEU A 160 33.13 10.38 3.59
CA LEU A 160 31.94 10.72 2.80
C LEU A 160 30.80 9.75 3.11
N GLN A 161 29.61 10.29 3.39
CA GLN A 161 28.41 9.49 3.57
C GLN A 161 27.68 9.32 2.23
N LEU A 162 27.37 8.07 1.88
CA LEU A 162 26.60 7.73 0.68
C LEU A 162 25.12 7.55 1.04
N PHE A 163 24.24 8.21 0.29
CA PHE A 163 22.79 8.10 0.47
C PHE A 163 22.12 7.51 -0.77
N GLY A 164 21.29 6.48 -0.58
CA GLY A 164 20.52 5.84 -1.64
C GLY A 164 19.12 6.43 -1.82
N PHE A 165 19.03 7.68 -2.29
CA PHE A 165 17.71 8.29 -2.57
C PHE A 165 16.99 7.58 -3.71
N HIS A 166 15.65 7.56 -3.65
CA HIS A 166 14.85 7.12 -4.78
C HIS A 166 15.17 7.99 -6.01
N TYR A 167 15.39 7.33 -7.16
CA TYR A 167 15.74 8.03 -8.38
C TYR A 167 14.54 8.81 -8.94
N LYS A 168 14.75 10.08 -9.28
CA LYS A 168 13.67 10.98 -9.70
C LYS A 168 12.91 10.50 -10.95
N SER A 169 13.61 9.85 -11.88
CA SER A 169 13.06 9.53 -13.21
C SER A 169 12.80 8.04 -13.43
N ARG A 170 12.79 7.22 -12.38
CA ARG A 170 12.43 5.79 -12.44
C ARG A 170 11.69 5.38 -11.18
N THR A 171 10.83 4.38 -11.31
CA THR A 171 10.21 3.74 -10.16
C THR A 171 11.10 2.59 -9.73
N HIS A 172 11.96 2.83 -8.74
CA HIS A 172 12.97 1.86 -8.28
C HIS A 172 13.88 1.38 -9.44
N SER A 173 13.91 0.08 -9.71
CA SER A 173 14.69 -0.53 -10.78
C SER A 173 13.99 -0.61 -12.14
N THR A 174 12.74 -0.12 -12.23
CA THR A 174 11.93 -0.17 -13.47
C THR A 174 12.20 0.97 -14.43
#